data_AF-A0A915EJH8-F1
#
_entry.id   AF-A0A915EJH8-F1
#
_cell.length_a   1.000
_cell.length_b   1.000
_cell.length_c   1.000
_cell.angle_alpha   90.00
_cell.angle_beta   90.00
_cell.angle_gamma   90.00
#
_symmetry.space_group_name_H-M   'P 1'
#
loop_
_entity.id
_entity.type
_entity.pdbx_description
1 polymer ?
#
loop_
_entity_poly.entity_id
_entity_poly.type
_entity_poly.pdbx_seq_one_letter_code
_entity_poly.pdbx_strand_id
1 'polypeptide(L)'
;MLDGADHICSWPDKEVHLVRHLVKKMFPMSARESLDVLKILRRPEEVVFGCCSTTHAKVHTHKAYVRTHQYIGGYVLRPSDKPARLH
;
A
#
# COMPACT_ATOMS: atom_id res chain seq x y z
N MET A 1 5.77 -4.88 10.65
CA MET A 1 6.93 -4.94 9.74
C MET A 1 6.44 -5.41 8.39
N LEU A 2 6.48 -4.54 7.38
CA LEU A 2 6.22 -4.91 5.98
C LEU A 2 7.40 -5.75 5.48
N ASP A 3 7.13 -6.80 4.72
CA ASP A 3 8.17 -7.60 4.03
C ASP A 3 8.64 -6.91 2.74
N GLY A 4 7.86 -5.96 2.26
CA GLY A 4 8.15 -5.17 1.08
C GLY A 4 6.86 -4.74 0.39
N ALA A 5 7.03 -3.94 -0.66
CA ALA A 5 5.97 -3.59 -1.59
C ALA A 5 6.52 -3.78 -2.99
N ASP A 6 5.91 -4.67 -3.78
CA ASP A 6 6.25 -4.81 -5.18
C ASP A 6 5.40 -3.84 -5.99
N HIS A 7 6.05 -2.96 -6.73
CA HIS A 7 5.38 -2.13 -7.72
C HIS A 7 5.09 -2.98 -8.96
N ILE A 8 3.82 -3.10 -9.35
CA ILE A 8 3.40 -3.92 -10.49
C ILE A 8 3.31 -3.06 -11.76
N CYS A 9 2.57 -1.95 -11.69
CA CYS A 9 2.45 -1.00 -12.78
C CYS A 9 1.91 0.36 -12.29
N SER A 10 1.96 1.36 -13.17
CA SER A 10 1.31 2.66 -12.95
C SER A 10 0.45 3.04 -14.14
N TRP A 11 -0.56 3.86 -13.89
CA TRP A 11 -1.30 4.54 -14.94
C TRP A 11 -0.44 5.65 -15.56
N PRO A 12 -0.80 6.15 -16.76
CA PRO A 12 -0.03 7.18 -17.46
C PRO A 12 0.18 8.47 -16.65
N ASP A 13 -0.78 8.83 -15.79
CA ASP A 13 -0.71 9.99 -14.90
C ASP A 13 0.29 9.84 -13.75
N LYS A 14 0.78 8.62 -13.49
CA LYS A 14 1.66 8.27 -12.37
C LYS A 14 1.09 8.67 -11.00
N GLU A 15 -0.22 8.86 -10.90
CA GLU A 15 -0.93 9.06 -9.64
C GLU A 15 -1.62 7.79 -9.18
N VAL A 16 -1.92 6.88 -10.12
CA VAL A 16 -2.50 5.57 -9.80
C VAL A 16 -1.48 4.47 -10.03
N HIS A 17 -1.33 3.59 -9.03
CA HIS A 17 -0.38 2.49 -9.03
C HIS A 17 -1.07 1.19 -8.64
N LEU A 18 -0.66 0.08 -9.25
CA LEU A 18 -0.96 -1.25 -8.76
C LEU A 18 0.23 -1.75 -7.96
N VAL A 19 0.00 -2.09 -6.70
CA VAL A 19 1.06 -2.51 -5.77
C VAL A 19 0.67 -3.82 -5.09
N ARG A 20 1.67 -4.66 -4.85
CA ARG A 20 1.51 -5.85 -4.01
C ARG A 20 2.21 -5.59 -2.68
N HIS A 21 1.46 -5.56 -1.58
CA HIS A 21 2.06 -5.46 -0.26
C HIS A 21 2.26 -6.84 0.33
N LEU A 22 3.45 -7.07 0.89
CA LEU A 22 3.77 -8.30 1.60
C LEU A 22 3.94 -7.97 3.08
N VAL A 23 3.27 -8.74 3.94
CA VAL A 23 3.35 -8.60 5.38
C VAL A 23 3.96 -9.88 5.94
N LYS A 24 5.09 -9.71 6.63
CA LYS A 24 5.80 -10.80 7.29
C LYS A 24 4.85 -11.55 8.23
N LYS A 25 5.06 -12.86 8.34
CA LYS A 25 4.42 -13.68 9.36
C LYS A 25 4.66 -13.05 10.74
N MET A 26 3.60 -12.88 11.52
CA MET A 26 3.66 -12.38 12.88
C MET A 26 2.76 -13.25 13.73
N PHE A 27 3.32 -14.12 14.56
CA PHE A 27 2.55 -15.03 15.41
C PHE A 27 1.51 -14.25 16.24
N PRO A 28 0.21 -14.64 16.24
CA PRO A 28 -0.36 -15.89 15.70
C PRO A 28 -0.84 -15.83 14.23
N MET A 29 -0.63 -14.72 13.52
CA MET A 29 -1.07 -14.53 12.14
C MET A 29 -0.07 -15.08 11.10
N SER A 30 -0.59 -15.83 10.13
CA SER A 30 0.14 -16.22 8.91
C SER A 30 0.58 -14.99 8.12
N ALA A 31 1.63 -15.15 7.30
CA ALA A 31 2.06 -14.12 6.36
C ALA A 31 0.90 -13.71 5.44
N ARG A 32 0.77 -12.41 5.19
CA ARG A 32 -0.33 -11.84 4.40
C ARG A 32 0.20 -11.13 3.18
N GLU A 33 -0.58 -11.14 2.11
CA GLU A 33 -0.34 -10.29 0.96
C GLU A 33 -1.62 -9.55 0.58
N SER A 34 -1.50 -8.33 0.07
CA SER A 34 -2.58 -7.63 -0.61
C SER A 34 -2.14 -7.21 -2.00
N LEU A 35 -3.11 -7.07 -2.90
CA LEU A 35 -2.91 -6.47 -4.21
C LEU A 35 -3.85 -5.29 -4.27
N ASP A 36 -3.28 -4.09 -4.26
CA ASP A 36 -4.03 -2.87 -4.03
C ASP A 36 -3.83 -1.89 -5.19
N VAL A 37 -4.89 -1.19 -5.55
CA VAL A 37 -4.77 0.07 -6.30
C VAL A 37 -4.49 1.16 -5.27
N LEU A 38 -3.40 1.88 -5.49
CA LEU A 38 -3.01 3.05 -4.73
C LEU A 38 -3.22 4.29 -5.61
N LYS A 39 -3.87 5.31 -5.07
CA LYS A 39 -3.95 6.65 -5.66
C LYS A 39 -3.24 7.66 -4.77
N ILE A 40 -2.35 8.45 -5.37
CA ILE A 40 -1.62 9.54 -4.72
C ILE A 40 -2.21 10.84 -5.21
N LEU A 41 -2.79 11.62 -4.30
CA LEU A 41 -3.28 12.97 -4.56
C LEU A 41 -2.34 13.97 -3.88
N ARG A 42 -1.71 14.82 -4.69
CA ARG A 42 -0.86 15.90 -4.18
C ARG A 42 -1.68 17.19 -4.12
N ARG A 43 -1.77 17.77 -2.93
CA ARG A 43 -2.39 19.08 -2.67
C ARG A 43 -1.31 20.01 -2.10
N PRO A 44 -1.48 21.34 -2.14
CA PRO A 44 -0.47 22.28 -1.65
C PRO A 44 0.00 21.98 -0.22
N GLU A 45 -0.92 21.59 0.66
CA GLU A 45 -0.67 21.41 2.09
C GLU A 45 -0.65 19.94 2.54
N GLU A 46 -0.89 19.00 1.64
CA GLU A 46 -0.98 17.59 2.01
C GLU A 46 -0.76 16.63 0.84
N VAL A 47 -0.29 15.43 1.17
CA VAL A 47 -0.26 14.31 0.23
C VAL A 47 -1.19 13.23 0.78
N VAL A 48 -2.20 12.87 0.00
CA VAL A 48 -3.18 11.83 0.35
C VAL A 48 -2.88 10.57 -0.44
N PHE A 49 -2.74 9.46 0.27
CA PHE A 49 -2.63 8.12 -0.28
C PHE A 49 -3.95 7.40 -0.01
N GLY A 50 -4.69 7.08 -1.06
CA GLY A 50 -5.88 6.22 -0.96
C GLY A 50 -5.55 4.84 -1.54
N CYS A 51 -5.98 3.78 -0.87
CA CYS A 51 -5.77 2.42 -1.35
C CYS A 51 -6.96 1.51 -1.09
N CYS A 52 -7.20 0.59 -2.02
CA CYS A 52 -8.17 -0.49 -1.88
C CYS A 52 -7.70 -1.73 -2.64
N SER A 53 -8.11 -2.91 -2.18
CA SER A 53 -7.75 -4.15 -2.84
C SER A 53 -8.44 -4.32 -4.20
N THR A 54 -7.72 -4.95 -5.11
CA THR A 54 -8.17 -5.26 -6.46
C THR A 54 -7.71 -6.65 -6.89
N THR A 55 -8.06 -7.03 -8.12
CA THR A 55 -7.56 -8.21 -8.81
C THR A 55 -6.80 -7.80 -10.06
N HIS A 56 -5.85 -8.64 -10.48
CA HIS A 56 -5.12 -8.43 -11.72
C HIS A 56 -4.80 -9.79 -12.35
N ALA A 57 -5.11 -9.96 -13.64
CA ALA A 57 -5.06 -11.24 -14.33
C ALA A 57 -3.68 -11.93 -14.27
N LYS A 58 -2.60 -11.14 -14.20
CA LYS A 58 -1.21 -11.65 -14.15
C LYS A 58 -0.63 -11.77 -12.74
N VAL A 59 -1.36 -11.37 -11.69
CA VAL A 59 -0.85 -11.36 -10.31
C VAL A 59 -1.67 -12.31 -9.44
N HIS A 60 -1.18 -13.53 -9.32
CA HIS A 60 -1.80 -14.58 -8.52
C HIS A 60 -1.29 -14.58 -7.09
N THR A 61 -2.10 -15.12 -6.18
CA THR A 61 -1.71 -15.29 -4.78
C THR A 61 -0.60 -16.32 -4.66
N HIS A 62 0.47 -15.95 -3.95
CA HIS A 62 1.55 -16.90 -3.70
C HIS A 62 1.17 -17.86 -2.58
N LYS A 63 1.54 -19.15 -2.71
CA LYS A 63 1.14 -20.23 -1.78
C LYS A 63 1.56 -19.99 -0.32
N ALA A 64 2.62 -19.22 -0.10
CA ALA A 64 3.12 -18.90 1.25
C ALA A 64 2.35 -17.78 1.96
N TYR A 65 1.43 -17.10 1.27
CA TYR A 65 0.71 -15.94 1.78
C TYR A 65 -0.80 -16.16 1.73
N VAL A 66 -1.50 -15.64 2.72
CA VAL A 66 -2.96 -15.50 2.65
C VAL A 66 -3.30 -14.15 2.04
N ARG A 67 -4.03 -14.15 0.92
CA ARG A 67 -4.52 -12.91 0.28
C ARG A 67 -5.50 -12.20 1.21
N THR A 68 -5.13 -11.01 1.67
CA THR A 68 -6.02 -10.11 2.39
C THR A 68 -6.79 -9.24 1.41
N HIS A 69 -8.04 -8.94 1.78
CA HIS A 69 -8.84 -7.94 1.11
C HIS A 69 -8.86 -6.69 1.98
N GLN A 70 -8.15 -5.66 1.54
CA GLN A 70 -8.20 -4.34 2.14
C GLN A 70 -9.37 -3.57 1.54
N TYR A 71 -10.28 -3.13 2.40
CA TYR A 71 -11.27 -2.12 2.04
C TYR A 71 -10.59 -0.76 1.80
N ILE A 72 -11.39 0.28 1.61
CA ILE A 72 -10.86 1.64 1.46
C ILE A 72 -10.10 2.03 2.72
N GLY A 73 -8.82 2.38 2.53
CA GLY A 73 -7.93 2.87 3.57
C GLY A 73 -6.88 3.80 2.97
N GLY A 74 -5.98 4.33 3.80
CA GLY A 74 -5.00 5.28 3.31
C GLY A 74 -4.25 6.05 4.38
N TYR A 75 -3.39 6.96 3.93
CA TYR A 75 -2.64 7.87 4.78
C TYR A 75 -2.78 9.29 4.26
N VAL A 76 -2.77 10.25 5.17
CA VAL A 76 -2.64 11.67 4.84
C VAL A 76 -1.35 12.16 5.48
N LEU A 77 -0.42 12.61 4.64
CA LEU A 77 0.81 13.24 5.09
C LEU A 77 0.62 14.75 5.00
N ARG A 78 0.74 15.42 6.15
CA ARG A 78 0.74 16.88 6.24
C ARG A 78 2.09 17.35 6.76
N PRO A 79 2.65 18.44 6.22
CA PRO A 79 3.76 19.13 6.85
C PRO A 79 3.42 19.42 8.31
N SER A 80 4.38 19.23 9.21
CA SER A 80 4.24 19.62 10.60
C SER A 80 4.96 20.95 10.81
N ASP A 81 4.30 21.88 11.51
CA ASP A 81 4.95 23.11 11.99
C ASP A 81 5.98 22.83 13.10
N LYS A 82 6.02 21.60 13.63
CA LYS A 82 6.93 21.18 14.69
C LYS A 82 8.15 20.50 14.08
N PRO A 83 9.38 20.85 14.52
CA PRO A 83 10.58 20.16 14.07
C PRO A 83 10.48 18.67 14.41
N ALA A 84 10.89 17.81 13.47
CA ALA A 84 10.90 16.37 13.67
C ALA A 84 11.77 16.03 14.89
N ARG A 85 11.16 15.48 15.94
CA ARG A 85 11.91 14.93 17.06
C ARG A 85 12.51 13.60 16.60
N LEU A 86 13.80 13.62 16.28
CA LEU A 86 14.59 12.40 16.12
C LEU A 86 14.73 11.78 17.53
N HIS A 87 14.06 10.66 17.76
CA HIS A 87 14.19 9.82 18.94
C HIS A 87 15.06 8.62 18.60
#